data_AF-A0A7W1FRU4-F1
#
_entry.id   AF-A0A7W1FRU4-F1
#
_cell.length_a   1.000
_cell.length_b   1.000
_cell.length_c   1.000
_cell.angle_alpha   90.00
_cell.angle_beta   90.00
_cell.angle_gamma   90.00
#
_symmetry.space_group_name_H-M   'P 1'
#
loop_
_entity.id
_entity.type
_entity.pdbx_description
1 polymer ?
#
loop_
_entity_poly.entity_id
_entity_poly.type
_entity_poly.pdbx_seq_one_letter_code
_entity_poly.pdbx_strand_id
1 'polypeptide(L)'
;AKELGPRVRVNSMAPGRIDTARSRSLDEARAEDFGISTEEQHRNVSEGIPLGRYGEPAELGRAAAFLLSPAASYITGVSLQVDGGLVSAVP
;
A
#
# COMPACT_ATOMS: atom_id res chain seq x y z
N ALA A 1 -20.16 1.38 -4.95
CA ALA A 1 -20.71 1.61 -3.60
C ALA A 1 -22.19 2.00 -3.64
N LYS A 2 -22.57 3.11 -4.30
CA LYS A 2 -23.95 3.63 -4.33
C LYS A 2 -25.00 2.60 -4.77
N GLU A 3 -24.72 1.86 -5.84
CA GLU A 3 -25.68 0.88 -6.40
C GLU A 3 -25.87 -0.39 -5.56
N LEU A 4 -24.92 -0.71 -4.69
CA LEU A 4 -24.92 -1.95 -3.90
C LEU A 4 -25.31 -1.73 -2.43
N GLY A 5 -25.29 -0.49 -1.96
CA GLY A 5 -25.81 -0.13 -0.65
C GLY A 5 -27.33 -0.30 -0.57
N PRO A 6 -27.89 -0.73 0.57
CA PRO A 6 -27.23 -1.03 1.84
C PRO A 6 -26.71 -2.48 1.97
N ARG A 7 -26.93 -3.33 0.96
CA ARG A 7 -26.65 -4.77 1.03
C ARG A 7 -25.16 -5.10 1.11
N VAL A 8 -24.32 -4.34 0.40
CA VAL A 8 -22.87 -4.57 0.33
C VAL A 8 -22.12 -3.24 0.47
N ARG A 9 -21.08 -3.22 1.31
CA ARG A 9 -20.09 -2.13 1.38
C ARG A 9 -19.00 -2.39 0.35
N VAL A 10 -18.57 -1.34 -0.35
CA VAL A 10 -17.53 -1.43 -1.39
C VAL A 10 -16.48 -0.38 -1.13
N ASN A 11 -15.23 -0.79 -0.94
CA ASN A 11 -14.08 0.09 -0.74
C ASN A 11 -12.91 -0.38 -1.60
N SER A 12 -12.00 0.51 -1.92
CA SER A 12 -10.71 0.17 -2.55
C SER A 12 -9.56 0.42 -1.57
N MET A 13 -8.45 -0.27 -1.79
CA MET A 13 -7.19 -0.01 -1.10
C MET A 13 -6.15 0.38 -2.15
N ALA A 14 -5.36 1.39 -1.85
CA ALA A 14 -4.25 1.86 -2.66
C ALA A 14 -2.95 1.63 -1.86
N PRO A 15 -2.30 0.47 -2.04
CA PRO A 15 -1.05 0.18 -1.36
C PRO A 15 0.12 0.94 -2.00
N GLY A 16 1.05 1.40 -1.16
CA GLY A 16 2.35 1.90 -1.60
C GLY A 16 3.34 0.75 -1.87
N ARG A 17 4.59 0.93 -1.45
CA ARG A 17 5.58 -0.16 -1.48
C ARG A 17 5.32 -1.16 -0.35
N ILE A 18 4.96 -2.38 -0.73
CA ILE A 18 4.78 -3.51 0.20
C ILE A 18 5.85 -4.56 -0.12
N ASP A 19 6.50 -5.11 0.90
CA ASP A 19 7.55 -6.12 0.74
C ASP A 19 6.96 -7.48 0.31
N THR A 20 6.85 -7.65 -1.00
CA THR A 20 6.38 -8.87 -1.66
C THR A 20 7.46 -9.41 -2.59
N ALA A 21 7.34 -10.67 -2.99
CA ALA A 21 8.25 -11.25 -4.00
C ALA A 21 8.28 -10.41 -5.30
N ARG A 22 7.13 -9.88 -5.73
CA ARG A 22 7.04 -9.00 -6.89
C ARG A 22 7.77 -7.67 -6.66
N SER A 23 7.65 -7.06 -5.49
CA SER A 23 8.36 -5.80 -5.19
C SER A 23 9.88 -6.02 -5.21
N ARG A 24 10.35 -7.13 -4.62
CA ARG A 24 11.76 -7.50 -4.64
C ARG A 24 12.28 -7.74 -6.06
N SER A 25 11.55 -8.47 -6.90
CA SER A 25 11.95 -8.67 -8.31
C SER A 25 11.98 -7.36 -9.10
N LEU A 26 11.11 -6.40 -8.76
CA LEU A 26 11.12 -5.09 -9.39
C LEU A 26 12.31 -4.24 -8.92
N ASP A 27 12.69 -4.33 -7.65
CA ASP A 27 13.87 -3.64 -7.14
C ASP A 27 15.17 -4.24 -7.71
N GLU A 28 15.24 -5.56 -7.91
CA GLU A 28 16.35 -6.22 -8.62
C GLU A 28 16.49 -5.67 -10.05
N ALA A 29 15.41 -5.69 -10.84
CA ALA A 29 15.42 -5.16 -12.20
C ALA A 29 15.80 -3.67 -12.26
N ARG A 30 15.34 -2.86 -11.30
CA ARG A 30 15.71 -1.44 -11.20
C ARG A 30 17.15 -1.23 -10.79
N ALA A 31 17.68 -2.06 -9.89
CA ALA A 31 19.07 -2.01 -9.48
C ALA A 31 19.99 -2.33 -10.66
N GLU A 32 19.63 -3.33 -11.48
CA GLU A 32 20.33 -3.64 -12.74
C GLU A 32 20.31 -2.45 -13.71
N ASP A 33 19.14 -1.84 -13.96
CA ASP A 33 18.98 -0.67 -14.83
C ASP A 33 19.89 0.51 -14.41
N PHE A 34 20.05 0.71 -13.09
CA PHE A 34 20.82 1.82 -12.52
C PHE A 34 22.28 1.48 -12.22
N GLY A 35 22.69 0.22 -12.36
CA GLY A 35 24.05 -0.22 -12.04
C GLY A 35 24.40 -0.12 -10.55
N ILE A 36 23.41 -0.28 -9.67
CA ILE A 36 23.58 -0.25 -8.20
C ILE A 36 23.20 -1.61 -7.59
N SER A 37 23.44 -1.78 -6.29
CA SER A 37 22.98 -2.99 -5.58
C SER A 37 21.48 -2.96 -5.31
N THR A 38 20.83 -4.13 -5.23
CA THR A 38 19.40 -4.24 -4.83
C THR A 38 19.14 -3.63 -3.46
N GLU A 39 20.09 -3.77 -2.53
CA GLU A 39 20.01 -3.15 -1.20
C GLU A 39 20.02 -1.62 -1.27
N GLU A 40 20.87 -1.05 -2.12
CA GLU A 40 20.92 0.39 -2.36
C GLU A 40 19.63 0.89 -3.02
N GLN A 41 19.10 0.17 -4.00
CA GLN A 41 17.81 0.50 -4.61
C GLN A 41 16.68 0.47 -3.57
N HIS A 42 16.62 -0.57 -2.73
CA HIS A 42 15.62 -0.68 -1.67
C HIS A 42 15.73 0.47 -0.66
N ARG A 43 16.95 0.83 -0.24
CA ARG A 43 17.22 1.98 0.63
C ARG A 43 16.76 3.28 -0.01
N ASN A 44 17.14 3.54 -1.26
CA ASN A 44 16.78 4.76 -1.99
C ASN A 44 15.26 4.94 -2.09
N VAL A 45 14.52 3.86 -2.36
CA VAL A 45 13.05 3.91 -2.38
C VAL A 45 12.48 4.13 -0.98
N SER A 46 13.04 3.45 0.02
CA SER A 46 12.58 3.57 1.42
C SER A 46 12.76 4.98 1.97
N GLU A 47 13.84 5.68 1.62
CA GLU A 47 14.09 7.09 1.98
C GLU A 47 13.03 8.05 1.41
N GLY A 48 12.42 7.70 0.28
CA GLY A 48 11.31 8.44 -0.31
C GLY A 48 9.96 8.21 0.36
N ILE A 49 9.85 7.23 1.26
CA ILE A 49 8.63 6.93 2.03
C ILE A 49 8.75 7.63 3.38
N PRO A 50 7.78 8.46 3.82
CA PRO A 50 7.86 9.14 5.12
C PRO A 50 8.05 8.23 6.33
N LEU A 51 7.49 7.01 6.31
CA LEU A 51 7.76 6.01 7.35
C LEU A 51 9.11 5.27 7.20
N GLY A 52 9.89 5.58 6.17
CA GLY A 52 11.28 5.12 5.99
C GLY A 52 11.46 3.65 5.63
N ARG A 53 10.39 2.95 5.24
CA ARG A 53 10.42 1.51 4.95
C ARG A 53 9.28 1.07 4.04
N TYR A 54 9.43 -0.13 3.49
CA TYR A 54 8.31 -0.83 2.87
C TYR A 54 7.31 -1.29 3.94
N GLY A 55 6.04 -1.31 3.57
CA GLY A 55 5.00 -1.94 4.37
C GLY A 55 5.13 -3.46 4.32
N GLU A 56 4.72 -4.14 5.40
CA GLU A 56 4.60 -5.59 5.41
C GLU A 56 3.27 -6.03 4.80
N PRO A 57 3.19 -7.20 4.13
CA PRO A 57 1.90 -7.76 3.68
C PRO A 57 0.87 -7.86 4.81
N ALA A 58 1.32 -8.12 6.04
CA ALA A 58 0.46 -8.19 7.21
C ALA A 58 -0.16 -6.82 7.59
N GLU A 59 0.53 -5.70 7.33
CA GLU A 59 -0.01 -4.36 7.56
C GLU A 59 -1.16 -4.04 6.61
N LEU A 60 -0.97 -4.34 5.31
CA LEU A 60 -2.04 -4.23 4.32
C LEU A 60 -3.21 -5.16 4.68
N GLY A 61 -2.91 -6.38 5.11
CA GLY A 61 -3.92 -7.34 5.58
C GLY A 61 -4.73 -6.84 6.77
N ARG A 62 -4.09 -6.16 7.74
CA ARG A 62 -4.79 -5.56 8.88
C ARG A 62 -5.72 -4.41 8.45
N ALA A 63 -5.30 -3.58 7.50
CA ALA A 63 -6.15 -2.54 6.93
C ALA A 63 -7.38 -3.14 6.21
N ALA A 64 -7.17 -4.21 5.43
CA ALA A 64 -8.25 -4.96 4.79
C ALA A 64 -9.22 -5.56 5.83
N ALA A 65 -8.68 -6.20 6.87
CA ALA A 65 -9.47 -6.80 7.95
C ALA A 65 -10.34 -5.74 8.66
N PHE A 66 -9.80 -4.54 8.92
CA PHE A 66 -10.58 -3.42 9.44
C PHE A 66 -11.76 -3.07 8.52
N LEU A 67 -11.51 -2.88 7.22
CA LEU A 67 -12.57 -2.56 6.25
C LEU A 67 -13.62 -3.66 6.13
N LEU A 68 -13.26 -4.93 6.36
CA LEU A 68 -14.20 -6.05 6.36
C LEU A 68 -14.97 -6.19 7.69
N SER A 69 -14.43 -5.65 8.78
CA SER A 69 -15.00 -5.79 10.13
C SER A 69 -16.27 -4.94 10.36
N PRO A 70 -17.03 -5.23 11.43
CA PRO A 70 -18.13 -4.38 11.90
C PRO A 70 -17.70 -2.96 12.31
N ALA A 71 -16.43 -2.74 12.67
CA ALA A 71 -15.93 -1.42 13.03
C ALA A 71 -15.97 -0.42 11.86
N ALA A 72 -15.97 -0.93 10.62
CA ALA A 72 -16.12 -0.15 9.39
C ALA A 72 -17.56 -0.14 8.86
N SER A 73 -18.57 -0.37 9.71
CA SER A 73 -19.98 -0.51 9.31
C SER A 73 -20.55 0.69 8.53
N TYR A 74 -20.01 1.88 8.76
CA TYR A 74 -20.39 3.11 8.07
C TYR A 74 -19.37 3.60 7.04
N ILE A 75 -18.38 2.77 6.70
CA ILE A 75 -17.34 3.09 5.72
C ILE A 75 -17.61 2.30 4.42
N THR A 76 -18.03 3.04 3.39
CA THR A 76 -18.24 2.55 2.03
C THR A 76 -17.89 3.65 1.03
N GLY A 77 -17.32 3.28 -0.12
CA GLY A 77 -16.95 4.19 -1.20
C GLY A 77 -15.60 4.88 -1.02
N VAL A 78 -14.82 4.54 0.01
CA VAL A 78 -13.50 5.14 0.20
C VAL A 78 -12.44 4.42 -0.63
N SER A 79 -11.40 5.17 -1.01
CA SER A 79 -10.13 4.62 -1.46
C SER A 79 -9.11 4.82 -0.33
N LEU A 80 -8.84 3.76 0.43
CA LEU A 80 -7.95 3.81 1.56
C LEU A 80 -6.49 3.73 1.09
N GLN A 81 -5.73 4.80 1.32
CA GLN A 81 -4.28 4.79 1.12
C GLN A 81 -3.60 3.99 2.23
N VAL A 82 -2.71 3.07 1.84
CA VAL A 82 -1.92 2.23 2.75
C VAL A 82 -0.48 2.19 2.23
N ASP A 83 0.21 3.33 2.33
CA ASP A 83 1.43 3.60 1.57
C ASP A 83 2.58 4.21 2.38
N GLY A 84 2.43 4.31 3.70
CA GLY A 84 3.44 4.93 4.55
C GLY A 84 3.65 6.43 4.30
N GLY A 85 2.67 7.11 3.68
CA GLY A 85 2.72 8.52 3.35
C GLY A 85 3.40 8.83 2.01
N LEU A 86 3.67 7.82 1.19
CA LEU A 86 4.35 7.99 -0.10
C LEU A 86 3.63 8.98 -1.02
N VAL A 87 2.30 8.97 -1.02
CA VAL A 87 1.50 9.97 -1.73
C VAL A 87 1.00 11.01 -0.74
N SER A 88 1.37 12.27 -0.99
CA SER A 88 0.71 13.41 -0.34
C SER A 88 -0.75 13.45 -0.77
N ALA A 89 -1.66 13.00 0.09
CA ALA A 89 -3.09 13.20 -0.13
C ALA A 89 -3.39 14.71 -0.08
N VAL A 90 -3.70 15.29 -1.23
CA VAL A 90 -4.29 16.64 -1.28
C VAL A 90 -5.72 16.52 -0.76
N PRO A 91 -6.17 17.41 0.15
CA PRO A 91 -7.52 17.39 0.70
C PRO A 91 -8.63 17.44 -0.36
#